data_AF-A0A956IWM0-F1
#
_entry.id   AF-A0A956IWM0-F1
#
_cell.length_a   1.000
_cell.length_b   1.000
_cell.length_c   1.000
_cell.angle_alpha   90.00
_cell.angle_beta   90.00
_cell.angle_gamma   90.00
#
_symmetry.space_group_name_H-M   'P 1'
#
loop_
_entity.id
_entity.type
_entity.pdbx_description
1 polymer ?
#
loop_
_entity_poly.entity_id
_entity_poly.type
_entity_poly.pdbx_seq_one_letter_code
_entity_poly.pdbx_strand_id
1 'polypeptide(L)'
;MAETLEERLFRRYWDDGLLDLLAGAGVLMAGVAWLAGVVAVGGALAVLPIVLWRPLRARLVEPRLGQVEFRAKRIARQQRHSLALLGAGVLAFALVLAVALTRTRGGGGIGAPLVAGLPALLVALPAFAVGASLGVRRLHFYGLTLLAGGGLVIVLDADPGWALVGGGCVAVIVGAILLRRLLRIAVEVEA
;
A
#
# COMPACT_ATOMS: atom_id res chain seq x y z
N MET A 1 -5.29 18.58 21.78
CA MET A 1 -6.34 19.14 20.90
C MET A 1 -7.45 18.11 20.78
N ALA A 2 -8.70 18.50 21.06
CA ALA A 2 -9.84 17.60 20.90
C ALA A 2 -10.04 17.28 19.41
N GLU A 3 -10.20 16.00 19.08
CA GLU A 3 -10.44 15.53 17.71
C GLU A 3 -11.81 15.99 17.23
N THR A 4 -11.85 16.70 16.10
CA THR A 4 -13.09 17.20 15.51
C THR A 4 -13.95 16.03 15.02
N LEU A 5 -15.28 16.20 15.01
CA LEU A 5 -16.20 15.19 14.46
C LEU A 5 -15.84 14.84 13.00
N GLU A 6 -15.43 15.84 12.22
CA GLU A 6 -15.00 15.66 10.82
C GLU A 6 -13.74 14.80 10.68
N GLU A 7 -12.77 14.89 11.61
CA GLU A 7 -11.58 14.00 11.65
C GLU A 7 -11.97 12.55 11.95
N ARG A 8 -12.88 12.34 12.90
CA ARG A 8 -13.38 11.00 13.24
C ARG A 8 -14.13 10.36 12.08
N LEU A 9 -15.02 11.11 11.42
CA LEU A 9 -15.76 10.65 10.24
C LEU A 9 -14.81 10.32 9.08
N PHE A 10 -13.80 11.16 8.86
CA PHE A 10 -12.82 10.92 7.80
C PHE A 10 -11.96 9.68 8.05
N ARG A 11 -11.51 9.45 9.29
CA ARG A 11 -10.78 8.20 9.62
C ARG A 11 -11.65 6.97 9.38
N ARG A 12 -12.91 7.03 9.80
CA ARG A 12 -13.88 5.94 9.64
C ARG A 12 -14.23 5.69 8.17
N TYR A 13 -14.24 6.74 7.35
CA TYR A 13 -14.41 6.62 5.91
C TYR A 13 -13.33 5.75 5.27
N TRP A 14 -12.11 5.74 5.78
CA TRP A 14 -11.04 4.87 5.27
C TRP A 14 -10.99 3.50 5.94
N ASP A 15 -11.89 3.17 6.87
CA ASP A 15 -11.85 1.92 7.66
C ASP A 15 -12.70 0.78 7.07
N ASP A 16 -13.02 0.87 5.76
CA ASP A 16 -13.84 -0.10 5.03
C ASP A 16 -13.09 -1.40 4.65
N GLY A 17 -11.76 -1.41 4.73
CA GLY A 17 -10.91 -2.54 4.35
C GLY A 17 -10.72 -2.75 2.84
N LEU A 18 -11.47 -2.05 1.99
CA LEU A 18 -11.40 -2.20 0.53
C LEU A 18 -10.06 -1.71 -0.01
N LEU A 19 -9.58 -0.56 0.49
CA LEU A 19 -8.26 -0.05 0.11
C LEU A 19 -7.15 -1.03 0.47
N ASP A 20 -7.22 -1.62 1.68
CA ASP A 20 -6.22 -2.57 2.17
C ASP A 20 -6.23 -3.85 1.33
N LEU A 21 -7.42 -4.33 0.99
CA LEU A 21 -7.61 -5.50 0.14
C LEU A 21 -7.00 -5.30 -1.26
N LEU A 22 -7.29 -4.17 -1.90
CA LEU A 22 -6.82 -3.87 -3.26
C LEU A 22 -5.33 -3.54 -3.29
N ALA A 23 -4.85 -2.73 -2.35
CA ALA A 23 -3.43 -2.43 -2.24
C ALA A 23 -2.62 -3.71 -1.92
N GLY A 24 -3.09 -4.51 -0.96
CA GLY A 24 -2.50 -5.80 -0.63
C GLY A 24 -2.49 -6.76 -1.82
N ALA A 25 -3.59 -6.84 -2.57
CA ALA A 25 -3.67 -7.67 -3.77
C ALA A 25 -2.68 -7.20 -4.85
N GLY A 26 -2.51 -5.89 -5.03
CA GLY A 26 -1.52 -5.34 -5.95
C GLY A 26 -0.09 -5.73 -5.56
N VAL A 27 0.26 -5.59 -4.28
CA VAL A 27 1.58 -5.99 -3.75
C VAL A 27 1.80 -7.50 -3.84
N LEU A 28 0.77 -8.29 -3.56
CA LEU A 28 0.81 -9.74 -3.66
C LEU A 28 1.05 -10.19 -5.11
N MET A 29 0.32 -9.61 -6.09
CA MET A 29 0.55 -9.89 -7.51
C MET A 29 1.94 -9.50 -7.97
N ALA A 30 2.48 -8.36 -7.51
CA ALA A 30 3.86 -7.97 -7.78
C ALA A 30 4.85 -9.02 -7.23
N GLY A 31 4.63 -9.49 -6.00
CA GLY A 31 5.46 -10.52 -5.38
C GLY A 31 5.42 -11.85 -6.12
N VAL A 32 4.24 -12.32 -6.49
CA VAL A 32 4.07 -13.57 -7.27
C VAL A 32 4.73 -13.45 -8.65
N ALA A 33 4.50 -12.34 -9.35
CA ALA A 33 5.13 -12.09 -10.65
C ALA A 33 6.66 -12.01 -10.55
N TRP A 34 7.19 -11.48 -9.44
CA TRP A 34 8.62 -11.48 -9.15
C TRP A 34 9.16 -12.90 -9.02
N LEU A 35 8.52 -13.73 -8.18
CA LEU A 35 8.93 -15.13 -7.98
C LEU A 35 8.82 -15.96 -9.28
N ALA A 36 7.91 -15.59 -10.17
CA ALA A 36 7.75 -16.22 -11.48
C ALA A 36 8.71 -15.68 -12.56
N GLY A 37 9.61 -14.73 -12.22
CA GLY A 37 10.57 -14.14 -13.16
C GLY A 37 9.96 -13.17 -14.18
N VAL A 38 8.69 -12.78 -14.02
CA VAL A 38 7.95 -11.87 -14.93
C VAL A 38 7.76 -10.48 -14.30
N VAL A 39 8.84 -9.90 -13.78
CA VAL A 39 8.85 -8.66 -12.98
C VAL A 39 8.16 -7.49 -13.69
N ALA A 40 8.37 -7.32 -15.00
CA ALA A 40 7.75 -6.25 -15.78
C ALA A 40 6.22 -6.34 -15.78
N VAL A 41 5.67 -7.56 -15.84
CA VAL A 41 4.23 -7.82 -15.76
C VAL A 41 3.73 -7.55 -14.33
N GLY A 42 4.52 -7.90 -13.32
CA GLY A 42 4.18 -7.67 -11.91
C GLY A 42 3.90 -6.21 -11.58
N GLY A 43 4.73 -5.28 -12.08
CA GLY A 43 4.54 -3.85 -11.89
C GLY A 43 3.22 -3.35 -12.52
N ALA A 44 2.89 -3.80 -13.73
CA ALA A 44 1.65 -3.45 -14.41
C ALA A 44 0.42 -4.03 -13.68
N LEU A 45 0.49 -5.29 -13.25
CA LEU A 45 -0.59 -5.95 -12.52
C LEU A 45 -0.87 -5.30 -11.16
N ALA A 46 0.17 -4.82 -10.46
CA ALA A 46 0.01 -4.18 -9.16
C ALA A 46 -0.86 -2.92 -9.19
N VAL A 47 -0.94 -2.23 -10.34
CA VAL A 47 -1.72 -0.99 -10.51
C VAL A 47 -3.21 -1.28 -10.73
N LEU A 48 -3.55 -2.43 -11.32
CA LEU A 48 -4.93 -2.76 -11.70
C LEU A 48 -5.93 -2.70 -10.52
N PRO A 49 -5.65 -3.28 -9.33
CA PRO A 49 -6.57 -3.21 -8.20
C PRO A 49 -6.83 -1.77 -7.75
N ILE A 50 -5.82 -0.89 -7.81
CA ILE A 50 -5.96 0.51 -7.41
C ILE A 50 -6.88 1.27 -8.37
N VAL A 51 -6.80 1.00 -9.67
CA VAL A 51 -7.72 1.57 -10.67
C VAL A 51 -9.17 1.13 -10.40
N LEU A 52 -9.35 -0.13 -9.96
CA LEU A 52 -10.66 -0.68 -9.62
C LEU A 52 -11.22 -0.19 -8.28
N TRP A 53 -10.44 0.53 -7.48
CA TRP A 53 -10.87 0.96 -6.15
C TRP A 53 -12.12 1.85 -6.18
N ARG A 54 -12.14 2.89 -7.04
CA ARG A 54 -13.30 3.79 -7.16
C ARG A 54 -14.60 3.06 -7.53
N PRO A 55 -14.67 2.29 -8.64
CA PRO A 55 -15.90 1.61 -9.01
C PRO A 55 -16.33 0.55 -7.99
N LEU A 56 -15.38 -0.19 -7.40
CA LEU A 56 -15.71 -1.16 -6.35
C LEU A 56 -16.24 -0.48 -5.10
N ARG A 57 -15.67 0.67 -4.72
CA ARG A 57 -16.13 1.44 -3.58
C ARG A 57 -17.54 1.97 -3.79
N ALA A 58 -17.82 2.55 -4.95
CA ALA A 58 -19.14 3.07 -5.30
C ALA A 58 -20.21 1.96 -5.28
N ARG A 59 -19.85 0.73 -5.64
CA ARG A 59 -20.77 -0.41 -5.63
C ARG A 59 -20.92 -1.08 -4.26
N LEU A 60 -19.84 -1.19 -3.48
CA LEU A 60 -19.81 -2.00 -2.26
C LEU A 60 -19.89 -1.18 -0.98
N VAL A 61 -19.32 0.02 -0.94
CA VAL A 61 -19.16 0.78 0.30
C VAL A 61 -20.15 1.94 0.37
N GLU A 62 -20.27 2.72 -0.71
CA GLU A 62 -21.12 3.92 -0.73
C GLU A 62 -22.60 3.66 -0.44
N PRO A 63 -23.25 2.60 -0.96
CA PRO A 63 -24.67 2.35 -0.68
C PRO A 63 -24.96 2.11 0.82
N ARG A 64 -23.93 1.73 1.59
CA ARG A 64 -24.04 1.32 3.00
C ARG A 64 -23.63 2.41 3.98
N LEU A 65 -22.64 3.23 3.60
CA LEU A 65 -22.13 4.30 4.46
C LEU A 65 -22.72 5.68 4.14
N GLY A 66 -23.43 5.80 3.01
CA GLY A 66 -23.86 7.08 2.46
C GLY A 66 -22.69 7.87 1.88
N GLN A 67 -23.02 8.95 1.18
CA GLN A 67 -22.02 9.88 0.65
C GLN A 67 -21.69 10.94 1.70
N VAL A 68 -20.40 11.09 2.00
CA VAL A 68 -19.89 12.13 2.89
C VAL A 68 -19.15 13.17 2.05
N GLU A 69 -19.70 14.37 1.97
CA GLU A 69 -19.02 15.50 1.35
C GLU A 69 -18.04 16.14 2.33
N PHE A 70 -16.74 16.02 2.03
CA PHE A 70 -15.69 16.69 2.80
C PHE A 70 -15.46 18.11 2.29
N ARG A 71 -15.11 19.04 3.18
CA ARG A 71 -14.82 20.43 2.81
C ARG A 71 -13.67 20.52 1.81
N ALA A 72 -13.80 21.35 0.78
CA ALA A 72 -12.80 21.55 -0.28
C ALA A 72 -11.39 21.87 0.26
N LYS A 73 -11.29 22.63 1.36
CA LYS A 73 -10.02 22.95 2.03
C LYS A 73 -9.24 21.69 2.48
N ARG A 74 -9.95 20.64 2.92
CA ARG A 74 -9.35 19.37 3.32
C ARG A 74 -8.88 18.57 2.10
N ILE A 75 -9.68 18.53 1.04
CA ILE A 75 -9.32 17.88 -0.23
C ILE A 75 -8.03 18.49 -0.80
N ALA A 76 -7.94 19.82 -0.84
CA ALA A 76 -6.75 20.52 -1.33
C ALA A 76 -5.49 20.21 -0.49
N ARG A 77 -5.62 20.14 0.85
CA ARG A 77 -4.52 19.76 1.74
C ARG A 77 -4.06 18.31 1.47
N GLN A 78 -5.01 17.40 1.32
CA GLN A 78 -4.72 16.00 1.02
C GLN A 78 -4.06 15.84 -0.35
N GLN A 79 -4.52 16.54 -1.37
CA GLN A 79 -3.90 16.53 -2.70
C GLN A 79 -2.45 17.02 -2.66
N ARG A 80 -2.16 18.10 -1.92
CA ARG A 80 -0.77 18.58 -1.74
C ARG A 80 0.12 17.54 -1.06
N HIS A 81 -0.39 16.87 -0.03
CA HIS A 81 0.35 15.79 0.62
C HIS A 81 0.55 14.61 -0.33
N SER A 82 -0.48 14.18 -1.05
CA SER A 82 -0.36 13.09 -2.04
C SER A 82 0.64 13.42 -3.15
N LEU A 83 0.66 14.65 -3.65
CA LEU A 83 1.63 15.12 -4.64
C LEU A 83 3.06 15.13 -4.07
N ALA A 84 3.25 15.62 -2.85
CA ALA A 84 4.56 15.60 -2.18
C ALA A 84 5.05 14.16 -1.97
N LEU A 85 4.16 13.24 -1.60
CA LEU A 85 4.46 11.83 -1.41
C LEU A 85 4.75 11.11 -2.72
N LEU A 86 4.01 11.43 -3.79
CA LEU A 86 4.29 10.94 -5.12
C LEU A 86 5.69 11.41 -5.58
N GLY A 87 5.99 12.70 -5.39
CA GLY A 87 7.31 13.26 -5.69
C GLY A 87 8.43 12.58 -4.90
N ALA A 88 8.22 12.37 -3.59
CA ALA A 88 9.18 11.66 -2.74
C ALA A 88 9.36 10.19 -3.16
N GLY A 89 8.27 9.51 -3.55
CA GLY A 89 8.31 8.14 -4.05
C GLY A 89 9.06 8.03 -5.39
N VAL A 90 8.82 8.95 -6.32
CA VAL A 90 9.56 9.04 -7.60
C VAL A 90 11.04 9.31 -7.35
N LEU A 91 11.37 10.23 -6.44
CA LEU A 91 12.76 10.53 -6.08
C LEU A 91 13.46 9.31 -5.46
N ALA A 92 12.81 8.62 -4.52
CA ALA A 92 13.32 7.41 -3.90
C ALA A 92 13.54 6.30 -4.93
N PHE A 93 12.58 6.10 -5.85
CA PHE A 93 12.72 5.16 -6.95
C PHE A 93 13.89 5.51 -7.87
N ALA A 94 14.04 6.78 -8.25
CA ALA A 94 15.14 7.24 -9.10
C ALA A 94 16.50 7.04 -8.42
N LEU A 95 16.60 7.29 -7.11
CA LEU A 95 17.81 7.06 -6.33
C LEU A 95 18.18 5.57 -6.30
N VAL A 96 17.19 4.71 -6.05
CA VAL A 96 17.35 3.25 -6.06
C VAL A 96 17.82 2.75 -7.43
N LEU A 97 17.19 3.24 -8.49
CA LEU A 97 17.56 2.91 -9.86
C LEU A 97 18.99 3.39 -10.18
N ALA A 98 19.36 4.61 -9.78
CA ALA A 98 20.71 5.13 -9.98
C ALA A 98 21.78 4.30 -9.24
N VAL A 99 21.50 3.87 -8.01
CA VAL A 99 22.39 2.97 -7.25
C VAL A 99 22.49 1.61 -7.94
N ALA A 100 21.38 1.05 -8.42
CA ALA A 100 21.38 -0.22 -9.15
C ALA A 100 22.21 -0.14 -10.45
N LEU A 101 22.05 0.92 -11.24
CA LEU A 101 22.75 1.13 -12.51
C LEU A 101 24.26 1.41 -12.36
N THR A 102 24.68 2.01 -11.26
CA THR A 102 26.12 2.22 -10.97
C THR A 102 26.81 0.94 -10.52
N ARG A 103 26.08 0.04 -9.84
CA ARG A 103 26.59 -1.26 -9.35
C ARG A 103 26.76 -2.30 -10.46
N THR A 104 25.86 -2.35 -11.44
CA THR A 104 25.96 -3.30 -12.57
C THR A 104 27.21 -3.07 -13.44
N ARG A 105 27.81 -1.88 -13.37
CA ARG A 105 29.09 -1.56 -14.04
C ARG A 105 30.33 -1.88 -13.20
N GLY A 106 30.17 -2.12 -11.90
CA GLY A 106 31.28 -2.14 -10.92
C GLY A 106 31.76 -3.52 -10.47
N GLY A 107 31.18 -4.62 -10.96
CA GLY A 107 31.72 -5.98 -10.76
C GLY A 107 32.09 -6.36 -9.32
N GLY A 108 31.11 -6.68 -8.47
CA GLY A 108 31.35 -7.39 -7.21
C GLY A 108 31.66 -6.52 -5.99
N GLY A 109 30.65 -6.27 -5.16
CA GLY A 109 30.82 -5.67 -3.84
C GLY A 109 29.57 -5.84 -2.99
N ILE A 110 29.70 -5.63 -1.68
CA ILE A 110 28.78 -5.85 -0.53
C ILE A 110 27.30 -5.37 -0.72
N GLY A 111 26.93 -4.80 -1.86
CA GLY A 111 25.58 -4.31 -2.14
C GLY A 111 24.66 -5.23 -2.95
N ALA A 112 25.09 -6.42 -3.39
CA ALA A 112 24.16 -7.39 -3.98
C ALA A 112 22.98 -7.76 -3.05
N PRO A 113 23.19 -7.98 -1.73
CA PRO A 113 22.10 -8.31 -0.81
C PRO A 113 21.12 -7.14 -0.62
N LEU A 114 21.62 -5.89 -0.65
CA LEU A 114 20.78 -4.71 -0.51
C LEU A 114 19.77 -4.58 -1.65
N VAL A 115 20.12 -5.01 -2.87
CA VAL A 115 19.21 -4.98 -4.02
C VAL A 115 17.99 -5.87 -3.79
N ALA A 116 18.15 -6.97 -3.04
CA ALA A 116 17.06 -7.90 -2.80
C ALA A 116 15.92 -7.30 -1.95
N GLY A 117 16.23 -6.41 -1.00
CA GLY A 117 15.21 -5.77 -0.16
C GLY A 117 14.54 -4.53 -0.78
N LEU A 118 15.15 -3.94 -1.82
CA LEU A 118 14.71 -2.66 -2.39
C LEU A 118 13.24 -2.63 -2.83
N PRO A 119 12.68 -3.65 -3.50
CA PRO A 119 11.27 -3.63 -3.90
C PRO A 119 10.33 -3.50 -2.69
N ALA A 120 10.57 -4.25 -1.62
CA ALA A 120 9.73 -4.18 -0.42
C ALA A 120 9.84 -2.82 0.30
N LEU A 121 11.05 -2.24 0.35
CA LEU A 121 11.29 -0.91 0.90
C LEU A 121 10.57 0.19 0.11
N LEU A 122 10.62 0.10 -1.23
CA LEU A 122 9.93 1.03 -2.12
C LEU A 122 8.41 0.99 -1.96
N VAL A 123 7.83 -0.14 -1.57
CA VAL A 123 6.39 -0.27 -1.26
C VAL A 123 6.09 0.14 0.19
N ALA A 124 7.01 -0.08 1.13
CA ALA A 124 6.84 0.34 2.52
C ALA A 124 6.69 1.86 2.67
N LEU A 125 7.49 2.64 1.93
CA LEU A 125 7.46 4.11 1.95
C LEU A 125 6.08 4.70 1.63
N PRO A 126 5.43 4.39 0.49
CA PRO A 126 4.10 4.88 0.19
C PRO A 126 3.07 4.38 1.20
N ALA A 127 3.22 3.17 1.77
CA ALA A 127 2.31 2.70 2.83
C ALA A 127 2.37 3.59 4.09
N PHE A 128 3.58 3.95 4.56
CA PHE A 128 3.76 4.90 5.67
C PHE A 128 3.23 6.28 5.33
N ALA A 129 3.56 6.78 4.15
CA ALA A 129 3.16 8.08 3.64
C ALA A 129 1.63 8.24 3.56
N VAL A 130 0.96 7.25 2.96
CA VAL A 130 -0.51 7.21 2.88
C VAL A 130 -1.11 7.01 4.26
N GLY A 131 -0.53 6.15 5.10
CA GLY A 131 -0.94 5.98 6.50
C GLY A 131 -0.92 7.28 7.29
N ALA A 132 0.17 8.05 7.19
CA ALA A 132 0.32 9.34 7.85
C ALA A 132 -0.67 10.37 7.29
N SER A 133 -0.87 10.39 5.97
CA SER A 133 -1.77 11.36 5.32
C SER A 133 -3.24 11.10 5.60
N LEU A 134 -3.65 9.84 5.66
CA LEU A 134 -5.02 9.44 5.96
C LEU A 134 -5.29 9.35 7.47
N GLY A 135 -4.25 9.39 8.31
CA GLY A 135 -4.37 9.15 9.75
C GLY A 135 -4.76 7.71 10.09
N VAL A 136 -4.40 6.76 9.22
CA VAL A 136 -4.78 5.35 9.31
C VAL A 136 -3.58 4.55 9.83
N ARG A 137 -3.66 4.14 11.11
CA ARG A 137 -2.54 3.44 11.79
C ARG A 137 -2.18 2.11 11.15
N ARG A 138 -3.16 1.34 10.67
CA ARG A 138 -2.92 0.01 10.07
C ARG A 138 -2.06 0.04 8.80
N LEU A 139 -2.08 1.13 8.02
CA LEU A 139 -1.17 1.28 6.87
C LEU A 139 0.29 1.39 7.29
N HIS A 140 0.57 1.95 8.48
CA HIS A 140 1.93 1.94 9.05
C HIS A 140 2.34 0.53 9.44
N PHE A 141 1.41 -0.28 9.94
CA PHE A 141 1.67 -1.69 10.23
C PHE A 141 2.04 -2.46 8.95
N TYR A 142 1.35 -2.22 7.84
CA TYR A 142 1.71 -2.82 6.54
C TYR A 142 3.09 -2.37 6.06
N GLY A 143 3.39 -1.08 6.20
CA GLY A 143 4.72 -0.53 5.93
C GLY A 143 5.80 -1.19 6.78
N LEU A 144 5.55 -1.42 8.08
CA LEU A 144 6.47 -2.12 8.98
C LEU A 144 6.65 -3.60 8.58
N THR A 145 5.59 -4.32 8.21
CA THR A 145 5.73 -5.71 7.74
C THR A 145 6.55 -5.80 6.46
N LEU A 146 6.38 -4.86 5.53
CA LEU A 146 7.19 -4.82 4.30
C LEU A 146 8.63 -4.41 4.59
N LEU A 147 8.86 -3.47 5.49
CA LEU A 147 10.19 -3.05 5.94
C LEU A 147 10.94 -4.21 6.62
N ALA A 148 10.28 -4.90 7.56
CA ALA A 148 10.83 -6.06 8.26
C ALA A 148 11.06 -7.23 7.30
N GLY A 149 10.10 -7.52 6.42
CA GLY A 149 10.23 -8.55 5.40
C GLY A 149 11.37 -8.26 4.42
N GLY A 150 11.51 -7.02 3.96
CA GLY A 150 12.63 -6.59 3.12
C GLY A 150 13.97 -6.73 3.84
N GLY A 151 14.06 -6.32 5.10
CA GLY A 151 15.26 -6.51 5.92
C GLY A 151 15.62 -7.98 6.11
N LEU A 152 14.64 -8.84 6.37
CA LEU A 152 14.83 -10.28 6.51
C LEU A 152 15.34 -10.91 5.21
N VAL A 153 14.77 -10.52 4.06
CA VAL A 153 15.23 -10.97 2.75
C VAL A 153 16.69 -10.58 2.48
N ILE A 154 17.11 -9.37 2.86
CA ILE A 154 18.51 -8.93 2.75
C ILE A 154 19.44 -9.80 3.61
N VAL A 155 19.03 -10.12 4.84
CA VAL A 155 19.83 -10.92 5.78
C VAL A 155 19.95 -12.38 5.34
N LEU A 156 18.87 -12.93 4.78
CA LEU A 156 18.80 -14.33 4.33
C LEU A 156 19.28 -14.55 2.89
N ASP A 157 19.66 -13.48 2.17
CA ASP A 157 19.96 -13.50 0.73
C ASP A 157 18.85 -14.21 -0.09
N ALA A 158 17.60 -13.96 0.30
CA ALA A 158 16.43 -14.61 -0.29
C ALA A 158 15.90 -13.81 -1.49
N ASP A 159 14.95 -14.40 -2.22
CA ASP A 159 14.26 -13.68 -3.30
C ASP A 159 13.39 -12.52 -2.77
N PRO A 160 13.42 -11.34 -3.41
CA PRO A 160 12.60 -10.16 -3.06
C PRO A 160 11.10 -10.45 -3.01
N GLY A 161 10.66 -11.37 -3.87
CA GLY A 161 9.27 -11.74 -4.01
C GLY A 161 8.65 -12.23 -2.70
N TRP A 162 9.43 -12.87 -1.81
CA TRP A 162 8.93 -13.37 -0.54
C TRP A 162 8.47 -12.26 0.41
N ALA A 163 9.21 -11.15 0.48
CA ALA A 163 8.81 -10.00 1.29
C ALA A 163 7.51 -9.37 0.78
N LEU A 164 7.37 -9.26 -0.55
CA LEU A 164 6.17 -8.72 -1.20
C LEU A 164 4.96 -9.65 -1.01
N VAL A 165 5.13 -10.96 -1.19
CA VAL A 165 4.07 -11.96 -0.96
C VAL A 165 3.63 -11.92 0.50
N GLY A 166 4.57 -11.95 1.45
CA GLY A 166 4.26 -11.88 2.89
C GLY A 166 3.50 -10.62 3.27
N GLY A 167 4.03 -9.44 2.89
CA GLY A 167 3.37 -8.17 3.19
C GLY A 167 2.02 -8.00 2.49
N GLY A 168 1.91 -8.44 1.24
CA GLY A 168 0.66 -8.46 0.48
C GLY A 168 -0.40 -9.34 1.11
N CYS A 169 -0.05 -10.57 1.52
CA CYS A 169 -0.94 -11.49 2.22
C CYS A 169 -1.49 -10.89 3.51
N VAL A 170 -0.65 -10.25 4.33
CA VAL A 170 -1.10 -9.59 5.57
C VAL A 170 -2.15 -8.52 5.26
N ALA A 171 -1.88 -7.63 4.30
CA ALA A 171 -2.80 -6.57 3.92
C ALA A 171 -4.12 -7.12 3.33
N VAL A 172 -4.05 -8.15 2.49
CA VAL A 172 -5.23 -8.83 1.91
C VAL A 172 -6.10 -9.44 2.99
N ILE A 173 -5.51 -10.19 3.93
CA ILE A 173 -6.25 -10.86 5.01
C ILE A 173 -6.95 -9.82 5.89
N VAL A 174 -6.24 -8.78 6.31
CA VAL A 174 -6.82 -7.72 7.15
C VAL A 174 -7.91 -6.97 6.39
N GLY A 175 -7.67 -6.60 5.13
CA GLY A 175 -8.67 -5.95 4.28
C GLY A 175 -9.92 -6.79 4.08
N ALA A 176 -9.77 -8.10 3.87
CA ALA A 176 -10.89 -9.02 3.74
C ALA A 176 -11.72 -9.14 5.03
N ILE A 177 -11.06 -9.20 6.20
CA ILE A 177 -11.74 -9.23 7.50
C ILE A 177 -12.55 -7.95 7.74
N LEU A 178 -11.95 -6.79 7.48
CA LEU A 178 -12.61 -5.49 7.64
C LEU A 178 -13.80 -5.33 6.69
N LEU A 179 -13.60 -5.68 5.41
CA LEU A 179 -14.67 -5.60 4.41
C LEU A 179 -15.82 -6.56 4.75
N ARG A 180 -15.51 -7.80 5.15
CA ARG A 180 -16.54 -8.77 5.57
C ARG A 180 -17.33 -8.26 6.79
N ARG A 181 -16.67 -7.62 7.75
CA ARG A 181 -17.32 -7.04 8.93
C ARG A 181 -18.27 -5.90 8.52
N LEU A 182 -17.83 -5.01 7.63
CA LEU A 182 -18.67 -3.93 7.10
C LEU A 182 -19.92 -4.49 6.40
N LEU A 183 -19.75 -5.51 5.56
CA LEU A 183 -20.85 -6.13 4.82
C LEU A 183 -21.86 -6.81 5.74
N ARG A 184 -21.41 -7.44 6.84
CA ARG A 184 -22.30 -8.06 7.83
C ARG A 184 -23.16 -7.05 8.57
N ILE A 185 -22.54 -5.95 9.04
CA ILE A 185 -23.26 -4.90 9.78
C ILE A 185 -24.36 -4.29 8.90
N ALA A 186 -24.13 -4.16 7.59
CA ALA A 186 -25.15 -3.65 6.68
C ALA A 186 -26.37 -4.57 6.55
N VAL A 187 -26.17 -5.90 6.54
CA VAL A 187 -27.28 -6.86 6.44
C VAL A 187 -28.14 -6.85 7.70
N GLU A 188 -27.53 -6.68 8.88
CA GLU A 188 -28.25 -6.64 10.17
C GLU A 188 -29.13 -5.39 10.34
N VAL A 189 -28.86 -4.31 9.60
CA VAL A 189 -29.65 -3.07 9.67
C VAL A 189 -30.86 -3.11 8.73
N GLU A 190 -30.83 -3.97 7.70
CA GLU A 190 -31.93 -4.15 6.73
C GLU A 190 -32.95 -5.21 7.16
N ALA A 191 -32.61 -6.07 8.13
CA ALA A 191 -33.45 -7.16 8.65
C ALA A 191 -34.29 -6.73 9.86
#